data_AF-A0A2V8JK34-F1
#
_entry.id   AF-A0A2V8JK34-F1
#
_cell.length_a   1.000
_cell.length_b   1.000
_cell.length_c   1.000
_cell.angle_alpha   90.00
_cell.angle_beta   90.00
_cell.angle_gamma   90.00
#
_symmetry.space_group_name_H-M   'P 1'
#
loop_
_entity.id
_entity.type
_entity.pdbx_description
1 polymer ?
#
loop_
_entity_poly.entity_id
_entity_poly.type
_entity_poly.pdbx_seq_one_letter_code
_entity_poly.pdbx_strand_id
1 'polypeptide(L)'
;MEAGYNGDIESRNKLGIRRYPIRGMRVIRGYFKLQIVKITCMLHSRILLGLIVGAAAGVAVNTIWGGANPRVEWIVFQITEPVGELFLRLLLMTVVPLVFSSLVVGISGVGDIRKLGRIGLKCFVYTVVISAISVVIGISLANLVRPGQRIEPGTAQALVERYGADAGRRVQAAAQTQPQPSALMQVVRTLVPSNPIAAVASDTPNMLHLMFFAVVLAIAITLLPATATAPLIQAFDALFQVSAKIIDMVMWVAPYTVACLLFTTTARFGFELLVALAWFVATVLAGLALHMFGVYSLSVAWLSRIPPLEFFRRIRTAMLTAFSTSSSNATLPTALRVSEENLGVPREINTFVLTVGATANQNGTALYEGVTVL
;
A
#
# COMPACT_ATOMS: atom_id res chain seq x y z
N MET A 1 -59.29 -12.27 48.44
CA MET A 1 -59.05 -13.66 48.01
C MET A 1 -57.94 -13.65 46.97
N GLU A 2 -57.00 -14.55 47.17
CA GLU A 2 -55.63 -14.59 46.66
C GLU A 2 -55.46 -15.08 45.21
N ALA A 3 -54.23 -14.88 44.72
CA ALA A 3 -53.39 -15.77 43.88
C ALA A 3 -53.82 -16.05 42.42
N GLY A 4 -52.94 -16.27 41.45
CA GLY A 4 -51.47 -16.40 41.45
C GLY A 4 -51.00 -17.11 40.15
N TYR A 5 -49.84 -16.68 39.66
CA TYR A 5 -48.73 -17.46 39.07
C TYR A 5 -48.89 -18.39 37.83
N ASN A 6 -48.34 -17.89 36.70
CA ASN A 6 -47.19 -18.41 35.91
C ASN A 6 -47.21 -19.77 35.18
N GLY A 7 -46.66 -19.77 33.96
CA GLY A 7 -46.35 -20.96 33.16
C GLY A 7 -45.66 -20.64 31.83
N ASP A 8 -44.33 -20.50 31.87
CA ASP A 8 -43.40 -20.40 30.73
C ASP A 8 -43.51 -21.59 29.74
N ILE A 9 -43.47 -21.32 28.43
CA ILE A 9 -43.18 -22.33 27.40
C ILE A 9 -41.83 -22.01 26.75
N GLU A 10 -40.85 -22.82 27.12
CA GLU A 10 -39.46 -22.81 26.69
C GLU A 10 -39.29 -23.65 25.40
N SER A 11 -38.96 -23.01 24.26
CA SER A 11 -38.59 -23.72 23.03
C SER A 11 -37.08 -23.99 22.99
N ARG A 12 -36.72 -25.26 23.25
CA ARG A 12 -35.36 -25.81 23.28
C ARG A 12 -34.71 -25.86 21.89
N ASN A 13 -33.47 -25.36 21.79
CA ASN A 13 -32.55 -25.61 20.66
C ASN A 13 -31.26 -26.28 21.22
N LYS A 14 -30.69 -27.23 20.50
CA LYS A 14 -29.74 -28.28 20.98
C LYS A 14 -28.33 -27.84 21.43
N LEU A 15 -28.12 -26.57 21.79
CA LEU A 15 -26.94 -26.08 22.50
C LEU A 15 -27.44 -25.04 23.51
N GLY A 16 -27.34 -25.34 24.81
CA GLY A 16 -27.91 -24.55 25.91
C GLY A 16 -27.30 -23.15 26.11
N ILE A 17 -27.46 -22.27 25.13
CA ILE A 17 -27.07 -20.86 25.20
C ILE A 17 -28.34 -20.02 25.02
N ARG A 18 -28.89 -19.52 26.14
CA ARG A 18 -29.92 -18.48 26.16
C ARG A 18 -29.36 -17.23 25.48
N ARG A 19 -29.81 -16.90 24.27
CA ARG A 19 -29.59 -15.57 23.69
C ARG A 19 -30.61 -14.60 24.29
N TYR A 20 -30.17 -13.78 25.24
CA TYR A 20 -30.94 -12.61 25.64
C TYR A 20 -30.91 -11.58 24.50
N PRO A 21 -32.05 -11.09 24.00
CA PRO A 21 -32.05 -9.98 23.04
C PRO A 21 -31.69 -8.69 23.78
N ILE A 22 -30.45 -8.21 23.62
CA ILE A 22 -30.02 -6.92 24.16
C ILE A 22 -30.72 -5.80 23.39
N ARG A 23 -31.83 -5.32 23.96
CA ARG A 23 -32.62 -4.17 23.50
C ARG A 23 -31.79 -2.89 23.69
N GLY A 24 -30.84 -2.66 22.77
CA GLY A 24 -29.91 -1.51 22.79
C GLY A 24 -28.84 -1.52 21.69
N MET A 25 -28.56 -2.67 21.07
CA MET A 25 -27.50 -2.82 20.06
C MET A 25 -27.70 -1.99 18.78
N ARG A 26 -28.93 -1.54 18.47
CA ARG A 26 -29.18 -0.73 17.27
C ARG A 26 -28.73 0.72 17.43
N VAL A 27 -28.81 1.28 18.64
CA VAL A 27 -28.40 2.66 18.95
C VAL A 27 -26.88 2.73 19.15
N ILE A 28 -26.29 1.76 19.87
CA ILE A 28 -24.83 1.71 20.10
C ILE A 28 -24.06 1.50 18.79
N ARG A 29 -24.59 0.70 17.85
CA ARG A 29 -23.99 0.52 16.52
C ARG A 29 -24.01 1.80 15.68
N GLY A 30 -24.98 2.70 15.91
CA GLY A 30 -25.04 4.02 15.30
C GLY A 30 -23.98 4.98 15.87
N TYR A 31 -23.85 5.06 17.19
CA TYR A 31 -22.87 5.92 17.87
C TYR A 31 -21.42 5.48 17.60
N PHE A 32 -21.13 4.18 17.65
CA PHE A 32 -19.78 3.66 17.38
C PHE A 32 -19.35 3.90 15.93
N LYS A 33 -20.28 3.73 14.97
CA LYS A 33 -20.04 4.03 13.56
C LYS A 33 -19.82 5.54 13.34
N LEU A 34 -20.53 6.41 14.08
CA LEU A 34 -20.33 7.86 14.01
C LEU A 34 -18.99 8.32 14.61
N GLN A 35 -18.56 7.71 15.73
CA GLN A 35 -17.26 7.99 16.36
C GLN A 35 -16.09 7.51 15.50
N ILE A 36 -16.16 6.31 14.94
CA ILE A 36 -15.15 5.79 14.01
C ILE A 36 -15.04 6.69 12.77
N VAL A 37 -16.16 7.06 12.15
CA VAL A 37 -16.16 7.98 10.99
C VAL A 37 -15.55 9.35 11.33
N LYS A 38 -15.84 9.91 12.52
CA LYS A 38 -15.19 11.15 13.00
C LYS A 38 -13.69 10.98 13.19
N ILE A 39 -13.23 9.88 13.77
CA ILE A 39 -11.81 9.60 14.01
C ILE A 39 -11.04 9.42 12.68
N THR A 40 -11.61 8.73 11.70
CA THR A 40 -10.98 8.52 10.38
C THR A 40 -10.93 9.81 9.56
N CYS A 41 -11.96 10.68 9.64
CA CYS A 41 -11.95 12.01 9.04
C CYS A 41 -10.88 12.95 9.66
N MET A 42 -10.61 12.79 10.96
CA MET A 42 -9.54 13.52 11.63
C MET A 42 -8.16 13.02 11.23
N LEU A 43 -7.97 11.70 11.05
CA LEU A 43 -6.64 11.13 10.82
C LEU A 43 -6.03 11.58 9.48
N HIS A 44 -6.76 11.46 8.36
CA HIS A 44 -6.20 11.87 7.07
C HIS A 44 -5.86 13.37 7.02
N SER A 45 -6.61 14.20 7.74
CA SER A 45 -6.39 15.64 7.81
C SER A 45 -5.15 15.96 8.65
N ARG A 46 -4.94 15.21 9.75
CA ARG A 46 -3.72 15.30 10.56
C ARG A 46 -2.49 14.84 9.77
N ILE A 47 -2.60 13.76 8.99
CA ILE A 47 -1.50 13.30 8.12
C ILE A 47 -1.18 14.36 7.07
N LEU A 48 -2.19 14.94 6.40
CA LEU A 48 -1.95 16.00 5.42
C LEU A 48 -1.29 17.23 6.07
N LEU A 49 -1.75 17.64 7.25
CA LEU A 49 -1.14 18.74 7.98
C LEU A 49 0.32 18.44 8.31
N GLY A 50 0.60 17.24 8.82
CA GLY A 50 1.97 16.78 9.10
C GLY A 50 2.86 16.81 7.86
N LEU A 51 2.35 16.35 6.72
CA LEU A 51 3.04 16.41 5.43
C LEU A 51 3.42 17.85 5.05
N ILE A 52 2.46 18.78 5.10
CA ILE A 52 2.67 20.19 4.75
C ILE A 52 3.69 20.83 5.69
N VAL A 53 3.53 20.63 7.00
CA VAL A 53 4.43 21.18 8.02
C VAL A 53 5.85 20.63 7.88
N GLY A 54 5.99 19.31 7.69
CA GLY A 54 7.29 18.66 7.51
C GLY A 54 8.02 19.15 6.27
N ALA A 55 7.32 19.20 5.14
CA ALA A 55 7.90 19.70 3.89
C ALA A 55 8.29 21.19 3.98
N ALA A 56 7.41 22.04 4.52
CA ALA A 56 7.70 23.47 4.67
C ALA A 56 8.89 23.72 5.62
N ALA A 57 8.94 23.00 6.74
CA ALA A 57 10.05 23.10 7.69
C ALA A 57 11.38 22.61 7.10
N GLY A 58 11.36 21.50 6.35
CA GLY A 58 12.58 20.98 5.73
C GLY A 58 13.11 21.90 4.62
N VAL A 59 12.23 22.46 3.78
CA VAL A 59 12.62 23.49 2.80
C VAL A 59 13.18 24.73 3.50
N ALA A 60 12.53 25.23 4.55
CA ALA A 60 13.02 26.40 5.28
C ALA A 60 14.43 26.15 5.86
N VAL A 61 14.64 25.01 6.52
CA VAL A 61 15.94 24.60 7.07
C VAL A 61 17.01 24.49 5.97
N ASN A 62 16.66 23.89 4.83
CA ASN A 62 17.56 23.79 3.69
C ASN A 62 17.95 25.17 3.14
N THR A 63 16.99 26.08 2.97
CA THR A 63 17.26 27.43 2.43
C THR A 63 18.07 28.32 3.38
N ILE A 64 17.92 28.16 4.70
CA ILE A 64 18.62 28.99 5.69
C ILE A 64 20.05 28.49 5.94
N TRP A 65 20.24 27.18 6.06
CA TRP A 65 21.54 26.60 6.45
C TRP A 65 22.28 25.87 5.33
N GLY A 66 21.59 25.48 4.26
CA GLY A 66 22.10 24.60 3.21
C GLY A 66 21.94 23.12 3.58
N GLY A 67 21.55 22.28 2.64
CA GLY A 67 21.32 20.84 2.88
C GLY A 67 22.58 20.06 3.29
N ALA A 68 23.76 20.52 2.89
CA ALA A 68 25.05 19.90 3.26
C ALA A 68 25.62 20.41 4.60
N ASN A 69 24.87 21.25 5.33
CA ASN A 69 25.32 21.81 6.59
C ASN A 69 25.37 20.71 7.67
N PRO A 70 26.47 20.61 8.45
CA PRO A 70 26.59 19.60 9.52
C PRO A 70 25.45 19.64 10.54
N ARG A 71 24.84 20.81 10.78
CA ARG A 71 23.69 20.93 11.70
C ARG A 71 22.41 20.33 11.13
N VAL A 72 22.18 20.51 9.83
CA VAL A 72 21.02 19.93 9.13
C VAL A 72 21.17 18.41 9.10
N GLU A 73 22.35 17.90 8.71
CA GLU A 73 22.62 16.47 8.75
C GLU A 73 22.51 15.89 10.17
N TRP A 74 22.95 16.61 11.20
CA TRP A 74 22.77 16.16 12.57
C TRP A 74 21.29 16.03 12.97
N ILE A 75 20.46 17.04 12.68
CA ILE A 75 19.02 16.98 12.96
C ILE A 75 18.38 15.83 12.19
N VAL A 76 18.73 15.69 10.92
CA VAL A 76 18.16 14.65 10.08
C VAL A 76 18.55 13.27 10.60
N PHE A 77 19.84 13.01 10.77
CA PHE A 77 20.37 11.70 11.12
C PHE A 77 20.04 11.28 12.56
N GLN A 78 19.98 12.22 13.52
CA GLN A 78 19.74 11.89 14.92
C GLN A 78 18.27 11.93 15.33
N ILE A 79 17.42 12.67 14.61
CA ILE A 79 16.03 12.90 15.03
C ILE A 79 15.05 12.40 13.98
N THR A 80 15.03 13.00 12.78
CA THR A 80 13.92 12.78 11.85
C THR A 80 14.03 11.47 11.09
N GLU A 81 15.24 11.02 10.76
CA GLU A 81 15.50 9.75 10.08
C GLU A 81 15.19 8.54 10.97
N PRO A 82 15.65 8.46 12.24
CA PRO A 82 15.24 7.35 13.13
C PRO A 82 13.73 7.27 13.38
N VAL A 83 13.05 8.41 13.50
CA VAL A 83 11.59 8.45 13.67
C VAL A 83 10.87 7.96 12.42
N GLY A 84 11.34 8.36 11.23
CA GLY A 84 10.83 7.88 9.95
C GLY A 84 11.09 6.40 9.75
N GLU A 85 12.30 5.94 10.04
CA GLU A 85 12.69 4.54 9.92
C GLU A 85 11.90 3.64 10.88
N LEU A 86 11.73 4.05 12.14
CA LEU A 86 10.90 3.34 13.11
C LEU A 86 9.47 3.18 12.57
N PHE A 87 8.89 4.22 12.00
CA PHE A 87 7.55 4.15 11.42
C PHE A 87 7.46 3.16 10.26
N LEU A 88 8.43 3.21 9.33
CA LEU A 88 8.49 2.27 8.20
C LEU A 88 8.68 0.83 8.68
N ARG A 89 9.58 0.59 9.66
CA ARG A 89 9.79 -0.73 10.25
C ARG A 89 8.55 -1.27 10.94
N LEU A 90 7.81 -0.43 11.68
CA LEU A 90 6.54 -0.80 12.31
C LEU A 90 5.49 -1.23 11.26
N LEU A 91 5.38 -0.49 10.15
CA LEU A 91 4.48 -0.87 9.06
C LEU A 91 4.93 -2.17 8.38
N LEU A 92 6.21 -2.27 7.99
CA LEU A 92 6.77 -3.43 7.30
C LEU A 92 6.73 -4.70 8.14
N MET A 93 6.91 -4.60 9.46
CA MET A 93 6.77 -5.72 10.40
C MET A 93 5.38 -6.37 10.32
N THR A 94 4.33 -5.57 10.07
CA THR A 94 2.97 -6.10 9.95
C THR A 94 2.67 -6.72 8.59
N VAL A 95 3.46 -6.39 7.55
CA VAL A 95 3.15 -6.79 6.16
C VAL A 95 3.13 -8.30 6.02
N VAL A 96 4.18 -9.01 6.42
CA VAL A 96 4.28 -10.47 6.27
C VAL A 96 3.13 -11.22 6.97
N PRO A 97 2.90 -11.08 8.29
CA PRO A 97 1.84 -11.82 8.96
C PRO A 97 0.46 -11.44 8.43
N LEU A 98 0.23 -10.16 8.12
CA LEU A 98 -1.04 -9.67 7.56
C LEU A 98 -1.28 -10.25 6.17
N VAL A 99 -0.32 -10.13 5.25
CA VAL A 99 -0.44 -10.59 3.86
C VAL A 99 -0.66 -12.09 3.81
N PHE A 100 0.15 -12.85 4.53
CA PHE A 100 0.04 -14.31 4.53
C PHE A 100 -1.31 -14.76 5.10
N SER A 101 -1.66 -14.30 6.30
CA SER A 101 -2.92 -14.68 6.94
C SER A 101 -4.14 -14.22 6.14
N SER A 102 -4.10 -13.00 5.61
CA SER A 102 -5.19 -12.45 4.81
C SER A 102 -5.39 -13.29 3.55
N LEU A 103 -4.35 -13.60 2.76
CA LEU A 103 -4.50 -14.39 1.55
C LEU A 103 -5.05 -15.79 1.84
N VAL A 104 -4.56 -16.44 2.89
CA VAL A 104 -5.03 -17.76 3.28
C VAL A 104 -6.52 -17.72 3.66
N VAL A 105 -6.93 -16.81 4.54
CA VAL A 105 -8.32 -16.66 4.98
C VAL A 105 -9.22 -16.22 3.83
N GLY A 106 -8.80 -15.20 3.08
CA GLY A 106 -9.56 -14.61 1.99
C GLY A 106 -9.86 -15.61 0.88
N ILE A 107 -8.86 -16.40 0.46
CA ILE A 107 -9.06 -17.40 -0.60
C ILE A 107 -9.84 -18.60 -0.09
N SER A 108 -9.56 -19.07 1.13
CA SER A 108 -10.30 -20.20 1.73
C SER A 108 -11.79 -19.88 1.93
N GLY A 109 -12.12 -18.60 2.17
CA GLY A 109 -13.51 -18.13 2.29
C GLY A 109 -14.31 -18.10 0.99
N VAL A 110 -13.64 -18.03 -0.18
CA VAL A 110 -14.34 -18.02 -1.49
C VAL A 110 -15.02 -19.35 -1.78
N GLY A 111 -14.46 -20.47 -1.28
CA GLY A 111 -14.97 -21.84 -1.43
C GLY A 111 -15.00 -22.40 -2.86
N ASP A 112 -14.84 -21.55 -3.89
CA ASP A 112 -14.93 -21.90 -5.30
C ASP A 112 -13.67 -21.42 -6.06
N ILE A 113 -12.79 -22.37 -6.39
CA ILE A 113 -11.56 -22.15 -7.15
C ILE A 113 -11.83 -21.48 -8.51
N ARG A 114 -12.98 -21.76 -9.15
CA ARG A 114 -13.33 -21.14 -10.44
C ARG A 114 -13.62 -19.65 -10.28
N LYS A 115 -14.21 -19.23 -9.17
CA LYS A 115 -14.40 -17.81 -8.86
C LYS A 115 -13.06 -17.13 -8.64
N LEU A 116 -12.14 -17.76 -7.92
CA LEU A 116 -10.79 -17.23 -7.70
C LEU A 116 -10.05 -17.02 -9.03
N GLY A 117 -10.04 -18.02 -9.92
CA GLY A 117 -9.43 -17.90 -11.24
C GLY A 117 -10.03 -16.77 -12.08
N ARG A 118 -11.35 -16.57 -12.01
CA ARG A 118 -12.03 -15.45 -12.69
C ARG A 118 -11.63 -14.09 -12.11
N ILE A 119 -11.54 -13.96 -10.79
CA ILE A 119 -11.10 -12.73 -10.13
C ILE A 119 -9.64 -12.43 -10.51
N GLY A 120 -8.77 -13.44 -10.45
CA GLY A 120 -7.36 -13.36 -10.84
C GLY A 120 -7.19 -12.91 -12.29
N LEU A 121 -7.87 -13.56 -13.23
CA LEU A 121 -7.79 -13.19 -14.64
C LEU A 121 -8.30 -11.76 -14.90
N LYS A 122 -9.42 -11.37 -14.28
CA LYS A 122 -9.93 -9.98 -14.40
C LYS A 122 -8.92 -8.97 -13.85
N CYS A 123 -8.33 -9.24 -12.69
CA CYS A 123 -7.32 -8.38 -12.08
C CYS A 123 -6.05 -8.29 -12.95
N PHE A 124 -5.60 -9.41 -13.51
CA PHE A 124 -4.44 -9.48 -14.39
C PHE A 124 -4.67 -8.68 -15.68
N VAL A 125 -5.77 -8.94 -16.39
CA VAL A 125 -6.12 -8.20 -17.62
C VAL A 125 -6.27 -6.71 -17.32
N TYR A 126 -6.94 -6.35 -16.24
CA TYR A 126 -7.08 -4.96 -15.81
C TYR A 126 -5.72 -4.31 -15.55
N THR A 127 -4.84 -4.98 -14.80
CA THR A 127 -3.49 -4.51 -14.50
C THR A 127 -2.71 -4.25 -15.77
N VAL A 128 -2.62 -5.25 -16.66
CA VAL A 128 -1.87 -5.13 -17.93
C VAL A 128 -2.37 -3.97 -18.78
N VAL A 129 -3.70 -3.84 -18.94
CA VAL A 129 -4.28 -2.76 -19.76
C VAL A 129 -3.96 -1.39 -19.15
N ILE A 130 -4.17 -1.22 -17.84
CA ILE A 130 -3.94 0.07 -17.18
C ILE A 130 -2.45 0.42 -17.11
N SER A 131 -1.57 -0.56 -16.88
CA SER A 131 -0.11 -0.38 -16.94
C SER A 131 0.34 0.05 -18.32
N ALA A 132 -0.17 -0.59 -19.39
CA ALA A 132 0.16 -0.20 -20.76
C ALA A 132 -0.23 1.25 -21.05
N ILE A 133 -1.43 1.67 -20.62
CA ILE A 133 -1.87 3.07 -20.73
C ILE A 133 -0.93 4.00 -19.94
N SER A 134 -0.50 3.60 -18.74
CA SER A 134 0.43 4.37 -17.91
C SER A 134 1.78 4.62 -18.59
N VAL A 135 2.35 3.57 -19.20
CA VAL A 135 3.60 3.64 -19.96
C VAL A 135 3.45 4.54 -21.19
N VAL A 136 2.35 4.38 -21.94
CA VAL A 136 2.05 5.23 -23.10
C VAL A 136 1.97 6.70 -22.70
N ILE A 137 1.32 7.03 -21.58
CA ILE A 137 1.27 8.39 -21.05
C ILE A 137 2.68 8.90 -20.72
N GLY A 138 3.49 8.12 -20.01
CA GLY A 138 4.85 8.51 -19.63
C GLY A 138 5.73 8.80 -20.84
N ILE A 139 5.80 7.86 -21.78
CA ILE A 139 6.59 7.98 -23.01
C ILE A 139 6.10 9.17 -23.85
N SER A 140 4.79 9.36 -23.98
CA SER A 140 4.23 10.46 -24.79
C SER A 140 4.57 11.81 -24.19
N LEU A 141 4.45 11.96 -22.87
CA LEU A 141 4.78 13.21 -22.18
C LEU A 141 6.28 13.50 -22.20
N ALA A 142 7.13 12.49 -22.02
CA ALA A 142 8.58 12.65 -22.10
C ALA A 142 9.02 13.11 -23.49
N ASN A 143 8.48 12.53 -24.56
CA ASN A 143 8.80 12.94 -25.93
C ASN A 143 8.31 14.35 -26.28
N LEU A 144 7.18 14.78 -25.69
CA LEU A 144 6.60 16.10 -25.91
C LEU A 144 7.34 17.19 -25.13
N VAL A 145 7.62 16.95 -23.84
CA VAL A 145 8.26 17.94 -22.97
C VAL A 145 9.77 17.95 -23.15
N ARG A 146 10.39 16.78 -23.33
CA ARG A 146 11.85 16.59 -23.40
C ARG A 146 12.56 17.22 -22.20
N PRO A 147 12.24 16.76 -20.96
CA PRO A 147 12.70 17.44 -19.75
C PRO A 147 14.23 17.50 -19.64
N GLY A 148 14.96 16.47 -20.12
CA GLY A 148 16.42 16.45 -20.09
C GLY A 148 17.10 17.56 -20.91
N GLN A 149 16.50 18.00 -22.01
CA GLN A 149 17.03 19.09 -22.85
C GLN A 149 16.78 20.48 -22.25
N ARG A 150 15.95 20.57 -21.21
CA ARG A 150 15.58 21.82 -20.54
C ARG A 150 16.38 22.09 -19.26
N ILE A 151 17.34 21.22 -18.95
CA ILE A 151 18.28 21.42 -17.85
C ILE A 151 19.40 22.32 -18.37
N GLU A 152 19.72 23.39 -17.63
CA GLU A 152 20.82 24.27 -17.98
C GLU A 152 22.15 23.49 -18.01
N PRO A 153 23.03 23.68 -19.01
CA PRO A 153 24.26 22.89 -19.13
C PRO A 153 25.16 22.90 -17.89
N GLY A 154 25.27 24.04 -17.20
CA GLY A 154 26.04 24.16 -15.95
C GLY A 154 25.44 23.32 -14.81
N THR A 155 24.11 23.34 -14.68
CA THR A 155 23.39 22.50 -13.70
C THR A 155 23.49 21.02 -14.05
N ALA A 156 23.40 20.66 -15.33
CA ALA A 156 23.56 19.28 -15.78
C ALA A 156 24.94 18.71 -15.42
N GLN A 157 26.00 19.48 -15.64
CA GLN A 157 27.37 19.10 -15.26
C GLN A 157 27.49 18.93 -13.73
N ALA A 158 26.98 19.88 -12.95
CA ALA A 158 27.00 19.79 -11.49
C ALA A 158 26.24 18.57 -10.96
N LEU A 159 25.11 18.20 -11.59
CA LEU A 159 24.36 16.98 -11.23
C LEU A 159 25.14 15.71 -11.57
N VAL A 160 25.81 15.66 -12.72
CA VAL A 160 26.65 14.51 -13.12
C VAL A 160 27.87 14.38 -12.19
N GLU A 161 28.52 15.48 -11.83
CA GLU A 161 29.64 15.45 -10.89
C GLU A 161 29.20 14.96 -9.51
N ARG A 162 28.05 15.43 -9.02
CA ARG A 162 27.54 15.11 -7.69
C ARG A 162 26.90 13.72 -7.58
N TYR A 163 26.26 13.21 -8.63
CA TYR A 163 25.46 11.99 -8.59
C TYR A 163 25.83 10.93 -9.65
N GLY A 164 26.68 11.26 -10.62
CA GLY A 164 27.04 10.38 -11.73
C GLY A 164 27.81 9.13 -11.32
N ALA A 165 28.64 9.21 -10.27
CA ALA A 165 29.36 8.06 -9.74
C ALA A 165 28.42 7.01 -9.12
N ASP A 166 27.36 7.45 -8.42
CA ASP A 166 26.34 6.55 -7.85
C ASP A 166 25.47 5.93 -8.95
N ALA A 167 25.09 6.73 -9.95
CA ALA A 167 24.36 6.24 -11.11
C ALA A 167 25.19 5.19 -11.89
N GLY A 168 26.47 5.47 -12.15
CA GLY A 168 27.38 4.56 -12.84
C GLY A 168 27.56 3.23 -12.11
N ARG A 169 27.70 3.25 -10.78
CA ARG A 169 27.76 2.03 -9.95
C ARG A 169 26.49 1.18 -10.09
N ARG A 170 25.31 1.81 -10.12
CA ARG A 170 24.03 1.09 -10.29
C ARG A 170 23.88 0.48 -11.68
N VAL A 171 24.33 1.17 -12.72
CA VAL A 171 24.34 0.63 -14.10
C VAL A 171 25.29 -0.56 -14.22
N GLN A 172 26.49 -0.48 -13.63
CA GLN A 172 27.44 -1.60 -13.62
C GLN A 172 26.91 -2.80 -12.83
N ALA A 173 26.26 -2.57 -11.68
CA ALA A 173 25.61 -3.63 -10.92
C ALA A 173 24.48 -4.30 -11.71
N ALA A 174 23.71 -3.54 -12.51
CA ALA A 174 22.68 -4.09 -13.40
C ALA A 174 23.28 -4.84 -14.60
N ALA A 175 24.44 -4.43 -15.10
CA ALA A 175 25.13 -5.09 -16.21
C ALA A 175 25.76 -6.44 -15.82
N GLN A 176 25.97 -6.70 -14.52
CA GLN A 176 26.47 -7.98 -14.00
C GLN A 176 25.39 -9.08 -13.94
N THR A 177 24.21 -8.86 -14.54
CA THR A 177 23.15 -9.86 -14.54
C THR A 177 23.58 -11.09 -15.32
N GLN A 178 23.55 -12.26 -14.65
CA GLN A 178 23.80 -13.59 -15.21
C GLN A 178 23.05 -13.82 -16.54
N PRO A 179 23.51 -14.73 -17.43
CA PRO A 179 22.82 -15.06 -18.67
C PRO A 179 21.34 -15.27 -18.38
N GLN A 180 20.51 -14.42 -18.99
CA GLN A 180 19.10 -14.40 -18.66
C GLN A 180 18.52 -15.78 -19.03
N PRO A 181 17.92 -16.50 -18.07
CA PRO A 181 17.21 -17.72 -18.38
C PRO A 181 16.12 -17.41 -19.41
N SER A 182 15.61 -18.43 -20.09
CA SER A 182 14.46 -18.24 -20.99
C SER A 182 13.34 -17.47 -20.27
N ALA A 183 12.63 -16.59 -20.98
CA ALA A 183 11.63 -15.71 -20.39
C ALA A 183 10.61 -16.47 -19.51
N LEU A 184 10.25 -17.70 -19.92
CA LEU A 184 9.37 -18.57 -19.15
C LEU A 184 10.03 -19.06 -17.84
N MET A 185 11.30 -19.44 -17.87
CA MET A 185 12.02 -19.87 -16.67
C MET A 185 12.24 -18.71 -15.69
N GLN A 186 12.40 -17.49 -16.18
CA GLN A 186 12.44 -16.29 -15.34
C GLN A 186 11.11 -16.10 -14.59
N VAL A 187 9.98 -16.18 -15.30
CA VAL A 187 8.64 -16.09 -14.69
C VAL A 187 8.45 -17.14 -13.58
N VAL A 188 8.85 -18.39 -13.84
CA VAL A 188 8.76 -19.47 -12.84
C VAL A 188 9.59 -19.14 -11.61
N ARG A 189 10.86 -18.73 -11.77
CA ARG A 189 11.74 -18.38 -10.64
C ARG A 189 11.26 -17.15 -9.86
N THR A 190 10.65 -16.19 -10.54
CA THR A 190 10.11 -14.97 -9.93
C THR A 190 8.85 -15.23 -9.12
N LEU A 191 8.00 -16.18 -9.54
CA LEU A 191 6.74 -16.50 -8.88
C LEU A 191 6.85 -17.62 -7.84
N VAL A 192 7.54 -18.70 -8.16
CA VAL A 192 7.54 -19.94 -7.37
C VAL A 192 8.79 -19.99 -6.47
N PRO A 193 8.63 -19.92 -5.13
CA PRO A 193 9.77 -20.09 -4.23
C PRO A 193 10.24 -21.54 -4.19
N SER A 194 11.55 -21.74 -4.09
CA SER A 194 12.12 -23.03 -3.68
C SER A 194 11.95 -23.26 -2.17
N ASN A 195 11.93 -22.20 -1.37
CA ASN A 195 11.69 -22.23 0.07
C ASN A 195 10.91 -20.96 0.51
N PRO A 196 9.62 -21.09 0.90
CA PRO A 196 8.80 -19.94 1.26
C PRO A 196 9.24 -19.25 2.56
N ILE A 197 9.88 -19.99 3.49
CA ILE A 197 10.39 -19.41 4.74
C ILE A 197 11.63 -18.57 4.45
N ALA A 198 12.57 -19.12 3.67
CA ALA A 198 13.78 -18.40 3.28
C ALA A 198 13.46 -17.14 2.47
N ALA A 199 12.43 -17.17 1.61
CA ALA A 199 11.97 -16.02 0.84
C ALA A 199 11.53 -14.83 1.70
N VAL A 200 11.12 -15.08 2.95
CA VAL A 200 10.64 -14.04 3.86
C VAL A 200 11.68 -13.68 4.92
N ALA A 201 12.51 -14.64 5.33
CA ALA A 201 13.53 -14.46 6.36
C ALA A 201 14.78 -13.72 5.87
N SER A 202 14.92 -13.53 4.55
CA SER A 202 16.02 -12.75 3.95
C SER A 202 15.92 -11.25 4.24
N ASP A 203 17.04 -10.54 4.18
CA ASP A 203 17.12 -9.07 4.35
C ASP A 203 16.20 -8.30 3.38
N THR A 204 15.93 -8.87 2.20
CA THR A 204 14.98 -8.34 1.22
C THR A 204 13.86 -9.36 0.96
N PRO A 205 12.78 -9.36 1.77
CA PRO A 205 11.71 -10.34 1.65
C PRO A 205 11.07 -10.31 0.26
N ASN A 206 10.99 -11.48 -0.38
CA ASN A 206 10.28 -11.64 -1.64
C ASN A 206 8.79 -11.87 -1.38
N MET A 207 8.03 -10.78 -1.45
CA MET A 207 6.58 -10.83 -1.22
C MET A 207 5.84 -11.69 -2.25
N LEU A 208 6.28 -11.70 -3.52
CA LEU A 208 5.62 -12.47 -4.57
C LEU A 208 5.71 -13.99 -4.31
N HIS A 209 6.86 -14.45 -3.83
CA HIS A 209 7.06 -15.82 -3.38
C HIS A 209 6.15 -16.20 -2.20
N LEU A 210 6.11 -15.36 -1.17
CA LEU A 210 5.23 -15.56 -0.01
C LEU A 210 3.77 -15.67 -0.44
N MET A 211 3.35 -14.79 -1.34
CA MET A 211 2.00 -14.75 -1.86
C MET A 211 1.65 -15.99 -2.69
N PHE A 212 2.54 -16.42 -3.59
CA PHE A 212 2.33 -17.63 -4.37
C PHE A 212 2.13 -18.83 -3.45
N PHE A 213 3.00 -18.97 -2.44
CA PHE A 213 2.87 -20.03 -1.43
C PHE A 213 1.54 -19.93 -0.66
N ALA A 214 1.15 -18.73 -0.23
CA ALA A 214 -0.13 -18.50 0.47
C ALA A 214 -1.35 -18.91 -0.39
N VAL A 215 -1.34 -18.61 -1.69
CA VAL A 215 -2.39 -19.02 -2.63
C VAL A 215 -2.43 -20.55 -2.76
N VAL A 216 -1.29 -21.20 -2.96
CA VAL A 216 -1.22 -22.67 -3.07
C VAL A 216 -1.71 -23.34 -1.79
N LEU A 217 -1.29 -22.83 -0.62
CA LEU A 217 -1.74 -23.31 0.68
C LEU A 217 -3.25 -23.14 0.85
N ALA A 218 -3.79 -21.99 0.49
CA ALA A 218 -5.22 -21.73 0.57
C ALA A 218 -6.03 -22.65 -0.35
N ILE A 219 -5.56 -22.90 -1.58
CA ILE A 219 -6.19 -23.85 -2.49
C ILE A 219 -6.18 -25.26 -1.88
N ALA A 220 -5.05 -25.71 -1.32
CA ALA A 220 -4.96 -27.00 -0.66
C ALA A 220 -5.94 -27.12 0.53
N ILE A 221 -6.09 -26.05 1.32
CA ILE A 221 -7.08 -25.97 2.42
C ILE A 221 -8.51 -26.17 1.90
N THR A 222 -8.87 -25.59 0.75
CA THR A 222 -10.22 -25.75 0.17
C THR A 222 -10.52 -27.15 -0.37
N LEU A 223 -9.48 -27.96 -0.62
CA LEU A 223 -9.61 -29.32 -1.13
C LEU A 223 -9.70 -30.37 -0.01
N LEU A 224 -9.51 -29.97 1.25
CA LEU A 224 -9.57 -30.85 2.42
C LEU A 224 -10.91 -30.70 3.17
N PRO A 225 -11.33 -31.71 3.96
CA PRO A 225 -12.52 -31.61 4.79
C PRO A 225 -12.42 -30.44 5.79
N ALA A 226 -13.49 -29.66 5.88
CA ALA A 226 -13.53 -28.46 6.73
C ALA A 226 -13.23 -28.75 8.21
N THR A 227 -13.52 -29.95 8.71
CA THR A 227 -13.21 -30.36 10.08
C THR A 227 -11.71 -30.43 10.35
N ALA A 228 -10.90 -30.78 9.36
CA ALA A 228 -9.45 -30.84 9.48
C ALA A 228 -8.79 -29.46 9.39
N THR A 229 -9.36 -28.55 8.57
CA THR A 229 -8.74 -27.26 8.27
C THR A 229 -9.31 -26.08 9.07
N ALA A 230 -10.48 -26.22 9.69
CA ALA A 230 -11.11 -25.14 10.45
C ALA A 230 -10.23 -24.53 11.55
N PRO A 231 -9.48 -25.29 12.38
CA PRO A 231 -8.60 -24.71 13.39
C PRO A 231 -7.50 -23.83 12.77
N LEU A 232 -6.95 -24.26 11.62
CA LEU A 232 -5.90 -23.54 10.92
C LEU A 232 -6.42 -22.21 10.33
N ILE A 233 -7.61 -22.25 9.72
CA ILE A 233 -8.27 -21.03 9.20
C ILE A 233 -8.56 -20.05 10.36
N GLN A 234 -9.04 -20.54 11.51
CA GLN A 234 -9.29 -19.70 12.68
C GLN A 234 -8.01 -19.07 13.24
N ALA A 235 -6.91 -19.83 13.27
CA ALA A 235 -5.61 -19.30 13.67
C ALA A 235 -5.12 -18.18 12.74
N PHE A 236 -5.24 -18.36 11.42
CA PHE A 236 -4.90 -17.31 10.46
C PHE A 236 -5.85 -16.11 10.54
N ASP A 237 -7.14 -16.32 10.78
CA ASP A 237 -8.06 -15.20 10.96
C ASP A 237 -7.72 -14.39 12.22
N ALA A 238 -7.37 -15.05 13.31
CA ALA A 238 -6.87 -14.38 14.51
C ALA A 238 -5.57 -13.61 14.23
N LEU A 239 -4.62 -14.20 13.51
CA LEU A 239 -3.36 -13.54 13.11
C LEU A 239 -3.63 -12.29 12.25
N PHE A 240 -4.58 -12.35 11.33
CA PHE A 240 -5.01 -11.21 10.55
C PHE A 240 -5.58 -10.10 11.44
N GLN A 241 -6.51 -10.43 12.34
CA GLN A 241 -7.14 -9.45 13.22
C GLN A 241 -6.13 -8.79 14.18
N VAL A 242 -5.18 -9.57 14.71
CA VAL A 242 -4.08 -9.03 15.54
C VAL A 242 -3.20 -8.11 14.72
N SER A 243 -2.83 -8.50 13.50
CA SER A 243 -2.01 -7.66 12.60
C SER A 243 -2.75 -6.36 12.21
N ALA A 244 -4.04 -6.46 11.90
CA ALA A 244 -4.96 -5.34 11.69
C ALA A 244 -4.93 -4.37 12.88
N LYS A 245 -4.96 -4.91 14.10
CA LYS A 245 -4.92 -4.11 15.32
C LYS A 245 -3.58 -3.42 15.56
N ILE A 246 -2.47 -4.05 15.20
CA ILE A 246 -1.15 -3.40 15.26
C ILE A 246 -1.11 -2.18 14.34
N ILE A 247 -1.70 -2.28 13.15
CA ILE A 247 -1.79 -1.16 12.21
C ILE A 247 -2.60 0.00 12.82
N ASP A 248 -3.70 -0.26 13.54
CA ASP A 248 -4.44 0.80 14.26
C ASP A 248 -3.52 1.61 15.17
N MET A 249 -2.66 0.91 15.93
CA MET A 249 -1.76 1.53 16.90
C MET A 249 -0.69 2.36 16.19
N VAL A 250 -0.07 1.80 15.15
CA VAL A 250 0.96 2.50 14.35
C VAL A 250 0.37 3.73 13.64
N MET A 251 -0.87 3.65 13.15
CA MET A 251 -1.50 4.76 12.44
C MET A 251 -1.79 5.97 13.33
N TRP A 252 -1.83 5.83 14.66
CA TRP A 252 -2.03 6.95 15.56
C TRP A 252 -0.86 7.94 15.56
N VAL A 253 0.37 7.44 15.38
CA VAL A 253 1.58 8.28 15.32
C VAL A 253 1.91 8.77 13.90
N ALA A 254 1.21 8.26 12.89
CA ALA A 254 1.46 8.56 11.47
C ALA A 254 1.57 10.07 11.14
N PRO A 255 0.74 10.99 11.68
CA PRO A 255 0.86 12.42 11.37
C PRO A 255 2.24 13.02 11.70
N TYR A 256 2.85 12.57 12.79
CA TYR A 256 4.13 13.09 13.26
C TYR A 256 5.29 12.46 12.49
N THR A 257 5.23 11.15 12.26
CA THR A 257 6.28 10.42 11.54
C THR A 257 6.32 10.80 10.07
N VAL A 258 5.16 11.03 9.44
CA VAL A 258 5.05 11.57 8.08
C VAL A 258 5.68 12.96 7.98
N ALA A 259 5.46 13.83 8.97
CA ALA A 259 6.13 15.14 9.00
C ALA A 259 7.66 15.00 9.03
N CYS A 260 8.20 14.08 9.84
CA CYS A 260 9.63 13.80 9.89
C CYS A 260 10.17 13.24 8.56
N LEU A 261 9.46 12.32 7.91
CA LEU A 261 9.87 11.75 6.61
C LEU A 261 9.96 12.82 5.53
N LEU A 262 8.96 13.70 5.45
CA LEU A 262 8.97 14.79 4.47
C LEU A 262 9.99 15.87 4.83
N PHE A 263 10.18 16.16 6.12
CA PHE A 263 11.26 17.04 6.58
C PHE A 263 12.62 16.51 6.14
N THR A 264 12.95 15.25 6.42
CA THR A 264 14.24 14.63 6.05
C THR A 264 14.52 14.78 4.55
N THR A 265 13.51 14.45 3.73
CA THR A 265 13.64 14.51 2.27
C THR A 265 13.86 15.95 1.79
N THR A 266 13.03 16.88 2.24
CA THR A 266 13.11 18.29 1.79
C THR A 266 14.29 19.06 2.40
N ALA A 267 14.75 18.69 3.60
CA ALA A 267 15.92 19.28 4.24
C ALA A 267 17.24 18.89 3.54
N ARG A 268 17.36 17.65 3.06
CA ARG A 268 18.56 17.18 2.35
C ARG A 268 18.60 17.67 0.91
N PHE A 269 17.53 17.44 0.15
CA PHE A 269 17.50 17.72 -1.29
C PHE A 269 17.18 19.17 -1.63
N GLY A 270 16.46 19.86 -0.74
CA GLY A 270 16.18 21.28 -0.88
C GLY A 270 15.23 21.62 -2.02
N PHE A 271 14.95 22.93 -2.13
CA PHE A 271 14.18 23.48 -3.24
C PHE A 271 15.00 23.59 -4.52
N GLU A 272 16.32 23.78 -4.41
CA GLU A 272 17.20 23.97 -5.58
C GLU A 272 17.25 22.74 -6.48
N LEU A 273 17.32 21.52 -5.92
CA LEU A 273 17.27 20.30 -6.72
C LEU A 273 15.92 20.13 -7.43
N LEU A 274 14.82 20.52 -6.76
CA LEU A 274 13.49 20.51 -7.36
C LEU A 274 13.39 21.51 -8.52
N VAL A 275 14.05 22.68 -8.42
CA VAL A 275 14.11 23.66 -9.50
C VAL A 275 14.98 23.15 -10.66
N ALA A 276 16.16 22.61 -10.37
CA ALA A 276 17.07 22.04 -11.35
C ALA A 276 16.41 20.92 -12.19
N LEU A 277 15.57 20.11 -11.54
CA LEU A 277 14.82 19.03 -12.16
C LEU A 277 13.35 19.39 -12.40
N ALA A 278 12.98 20.67 -12.37
CA ALA A 278 11.58 21.09 -12.35
C ALA A 278 10.80 20.56 -13.55
N TRP A 279 11.38 20.60 -14.76
CA TRP A 279 10.75 20.06 -15.96
C TRP A 279 10.55 18.54 -15.87
N PHE A 280 11.51 17.82 -15.31
CA PHE A 280 11.40 16.38 -15.11
C PHE A 280 10.30 16.05 -14.08
N VAL A 281 10.37 16.67 -12.90
CA VAL A 281 9.37 16.52 -11.84
C VAL A 281 7.97 16.89 -12.33
N ALA A 282 7.82 18.02 -13.03
CA ALA A 282 6.55 18.46 -13.58
C ALA A 282 6.01 17.47 -14.63
N THR A 283 6.86 16.91 -15.48
CA THR A 283 6.45 15.90 -16.48
C THR A 283 5.92 14.65 -15.81
N VAL A 284 6.64 14.12 -14.82
CA VAL A 284 6.22 12.95 -14.04
C VAL A 284 4.92 13.24 -13.30
N LEU A 285 4.83 14.36 -12.57
CA LEU A 285 3.62 14.73 -11.82
C LEU A 285 2.41 14.95 -12.73
N ALA A 286 2.60 15.57 -13.90
CA ALA A 286 1.56 15.72 -14.90
C ALA A 286 1.08 14.36 -15.43
N GLY A 287 2.00 13.43 -15.69
CA GLY A 287 1.68 12.07 -16.10
C GLY A 287 0.91 11.30 -15.03
N LEU A 288 1.38 11.35 -13.78
CA LEU A 288 0.70 10.73 -12.64
C LEU A 288 -0.69 11.34 -12.42
N ALA A 289 -0.82 12.67 -12.54
CA ALA A 289 -2.10 13.37 -12.43
C ALA A 289 -3.06 12.98 -13.57
N LEU A 290 -2.58 12.91 -14.82
CA LEU A 290 -3.37 12.45 -15.95
C LEU A 290 -3.82 11.01 -15.77
N HIS A 291 -2.94 10.14 -15.29
CA HIS A 291 -3.27 8.75 -15.02
C HIS A 291 -4.29 8.63 -13.87
N MET A 292 -4.13 9.40 -12.79
CA MET A 292 -5.02 9.36 -11.64
C MET A 292 -6.40 9.97 -11.91
N PHE A 293 -6.44 11.20 -12.42
CA PHE A 293 -7.68 11.94 -12.66
C PHE A 293 -8.33 11.63 -14.02
N GLY A 294 -7.58 11.10 -14.97
CA GLY A 294 -8.11 10.61 -16.25
C GLY A 294 -8.41 9.12 -16.19
N VAL A 295 -7.36 8.29 -16.24
CA VAL A 295 -7.48 6.84 -16.45
C VAL A 295 -8.18 6.15 -15.28
N TYR A 296 -7.74 6.35 -14.04
CA TYR A 296 -8.40 5.74 -12.88
C TYR A 296 -9.79 6.30 -12.64
N SER A 297 -10.02 7.59 -12.86
CA SER A 297 -11.36 8.19 -12.70
C SER A 297 -12.35 7.62 -13.71
N LEU A 298 -11.94 7.46 -14.97
CA LEU A 298 -12.76 6.84 -16.01
C LEU A 298 -13.03 5.36 -15.71
N SER A 299 -11.98 4.63 -15.31
CA SER A 299 -12.10 3.24 -14.88
C SER A 299 -13.10 3.07 -13.73
N VAL A 300 -12.99 3.89 -12.69
CA VAL A 300 -13.91 3.88 -11.55
C VAL A 300 -15.33 4.28 -11.99
N ALA A 301 -15.49 5.29 -12.84
CA ALA A 301 -16.80 5.71 -13.32
C ALA A 301 -17.51 4.63 -14.16
N TRP A 302 -16.77 3.86 -14.96
CA TRP A 302 -17.33 2.85 -15.86
C TRP A 302 -17.50 1.48 -15.20
N LEU A 303 -16.53 1.07 -14.38
CA LEU A 303 -16.51 -0.27 -13.78
C LEU A 303 -17.13 -0.30 -12.38
N SER A 304 -17.16 0.84 -11.69
CA SER A 304 -17.75 0.95 -10.36
C SER A 304 -19.05 1.75 -10.40
N ARG A 305 -19.97 1.45 -9.47
CA ARG A 305 -21.18 2.26 -9.23
C ARG A 305 -20.92 3.44 -8.29
N ILE A 306 -19.66 3.84 -8.12
CA ILE A 306 -19.23 4.89 -7.19
C ILE A 306 -18.71 6.07 -8.02
N PRO A 307 -19.15 7.31 -7.76
CA PRO A 307 -18.60 8.46 -8.47
C PRO A 307 -17.09 8.63 -8.13
N PRO A 308 -16.23 8.97 -9.11
CA PRO A 308 -14.78 9.01 -8.90
C PRO A 308 -14.32 9.89 -7.72
N LEU A 309 -14.93 11.06 -7.54
CA LEU A 309 -14.60 11.96 -6.44
C LEU A 309 -14.86 11.30 -5.07
N GLU A 310 -15.94 10.53 -4.96
CA GLU A 310 -16.28 9.80 -3.74
C GLU A 310 -15.29 8.67 -3.48
N PHE A 311 -14.84 7.97 -4.54
CA PHE A 311 -13.80 6.97 -4.44
C PHE A 311 -12.50 7.56 -3.87
N PHE A 312 -11.97 8.64 -4.46
CA PHE A 312 -10.76 9.30 -3.97
C PHE A 312 -10.91 9.83 -2.54
N ARG A 313 -12.09 10.36 -2.20
CA ARG A 313 -12.38 10.80 -0.82
C ARG A 313 -12.26 9.64 0.17
N ARG A 314 -12.78 8.46 -0.17
CA ARG A 314 -12.74 7.26 0.68
C ARG A 314 -11.36 6.65 0.81
N ILE A 315 -10.52 6.74 -0.23
CA ILE A 315 -9.16 6.16 -0.22
C ILE A 315 -8.04 7.12 0.20
N ARG A 316 -8.37 8.38 0.54
CA ARG A 316 -7.41 9.44 0.84
C ARG A 316 -6.34 9.05 1.86
N THR A 317 -6.71 8.31 2.91
CA THR A 317 -5.75 7.85 3.92
C THR A 317 -4.66 6.98 3.30
N ALA A 318 -5.04 6.01 2.44
CA ALA A 318 -4.08 5.15 1.76
C ALA A 318 -3.19 5.94 0.79
N MET A 319 -3.75 6.91 0.05
CA MET A 319 -2.97 7.77 -0.84
C MET A 319 -1.93 8.60 -0.09
N LEU A 320 -2.31 9.22 1.02
CA LEU A 320 -1.40 10.04 1.82
C LEU A 320 -0.31 9.19 2.49
N THR A 321 -0.65 7.99 2.98
CA THR A 321 0.33 7.04 3.50
C THR A 321 1.29 6.59 2.39
N ALA A 322 0.80 6.25 1.20
CA ALA A 322 1.64 5.87 0.05
C ALA A 322 2.63 6.98 -0.33
N PHE A 323 2.13 8.21 -0.47
CA PHE A 323 2.96 9.35 -0.81
C PHE A 323 4.04 9.62 0.24
N SER A 324 3.70 9.49 1.52
CA SER A 324 4.61 9.82 2.61
C SER A 324 5.65 8.73 2.87
N THR A 325 5.26 7.47 2.74
CA THR A 325 6.15 6.32 2.97
C THR A 325 6.97 5.96 1.75
N SER A 326 6.57 6.41 0.56
CA SER A 326 7.16 6.01 -0.73
C SER A 326 7.29 4.49 -0.90
N SER A 327 6.38 3.72 -0.29
CA SER A 327 6.42 2.25 -0.30
C SER A 327 5.02 1.63 -0.39
N SER A 328 4.76 0.91 -1.49
CA SER A 328 3.51 0.16 -1.68
C SER A 328 3.33 -0.91 -0.61
N ASN A 329 4.40 -1.61 -0.23
CA ASN A 329 4.34 -2.65 0.80
C ASN A 329 4.09 -2.06 2.19
N ALA A 330 4.72 -0.93 2.55
CA ALA A 330 4.44 -0.25 3.81
C ALA A 330 3.00 0.30 3.86
N THR A 331 2.40 0.57 2.70
CA THR A 331 1.04 1.11 2.60
C THR A 331 -0.04 0.03 2.49
N LEU A 332 0.30 -1.17 2.05
CA LEU A 332 -0.63 -2.29 1.89
C LEU A 332 -1.51 -2.55 3.13
N PRO A 333 -0.98 -2.51 4.37
CA PRO A 333 -1.80 -2.63 5.56
C PRO A 333 -2.91 -1.58 5.67
N THR A 334 -2.61 -0.33 5.29
CA THR A 334 -3.59 0.76 5.25
C THR A 334 -4.57 0.60 4.09
N ALA A 335 -4.09 0.16 2.92
CA ALA A 335 -4.92 -0.05 1.74
C ALA A 335 -5.98 -1.14 1.96
N LEU A 336 -5.60 -2.27 2.57
CA LEU A 336 -6.52 -3.37 2.90
C LEU A 336 -7.65 -2.90 3.82
N ARG A 337 -7.29 -2.21 4.91
CA ARG A 337 -8.26 -1.64 5.85
C ARG A 337 -9.21 -0.65 5.18
N VAL A 338 -8.67 0.32 4.45
CA VAL A 338 -9.47 1.35 3.77
C VAL A 338 -10.41 0.73 2.74
N SER A 339 -9.97 -0.31 2.03
CA SER A 339 -10.82 -1.04 1.08
C SER A 339 -11.94 -1.82 1.75
N GLU A 340 -11.71 -2.37 2.94
CA GLU A 340 -12.74 -3.08 3.70
C GLU A 340 -13.71 -2.11 4.37
N GLU A 341 -13.20 -1.15 5.15
CA GLU A 341 -14.01 -0.28 6.00
C GLU A 341 -14.71 0.85 5.22
N ASN A 342 -14.01 1.50 4.27
CA ASN A 342 -14.53 2.69 3.59
C ASN A 342 -15.19 2.35 2.25
N LEU A 343 -14.65 1.38 1.52
CA LEU A 343 -15.20 0.95 0.23
C LEU A 343 -16.18 -0.22 0.34
N GLY A 344 -16.16 -0.99 1.45
CA GLY A 344 -17.04 -2.14 1.64
C GLY A 344 -16.74 -3.30 0.69
N VAL A 345 -15.50 -3.40 0.19
CA VAL A 345 -15.09 -4.48 -0.71
C VAL A 345 -14.97 -5.77 0.11
N PRO A 346 -15.57 -6.89 -0.33
CA PRO A 346 -15.45 -8.18 0.35
C PRO A 346 -13.99 -8.55 0.60
N ARG A 347 -13.71 -9.06 1.80
CA ARG A 347 -12.34 -9.34 2.25
C ARG A 347 -11.61 -10.29 1.33
N GLU A 348 -12.33 -11.27 0.79
CA GLU A 348 -11.79 -12.27 -0.14
C GLU A 348 -11.24 -11.64 -1.43
N ILE A 349 -11.91 -10.59 -1.93
CA ILE A 349 -11.51 -9.87 -3.14
C ILE A 349 -10.45 -8.83 -2.81
N ASN A 350 -10.67 -8.02 -1.76
CA ASN A 350 -9.77 -6.93 -1.40
C ASN A 350 -8.36 -7.43 -1.13
N THR A 351 -8.27 -8.58 -0.47
CA THR A 351 -7.03 -9.12 0.04
C THR A 351 -6.20 -9.69 -1.08
N PHE A 352 -6.83 -10.48 -1.95
CA PHE A 352 -6.15 -11.02 -3.11
C PHE A 352 -5.69 -9.89 -4.05
N VAL A 353 -6.58 -8.98 -4.43
CA VAL A 353 -6.29 -7.94 -5.43
C VAL A 353 -5.26 -6.92 -4.95
N LEU A 354 -5.41 -6.38 -3.73
CA LEU A 354 -4.51 -5.34 -3.22
C LEU A 354 -3.13 -5.87 -2.88
N THR A 355 -3.05 -7.08 -2.34
CA THR A 355 -1.76 -7.70 -2.05
C THR A 355 -1.00 -7.96 -3.34
N VAL A 356 -1.67 -8.53 -4.35
CA VAL A 356 -1.02 -8.79 -5.66
C VAL A 356 -0.64 -7.47 -6.30
N GLY A 357 -1.54 -6.49 -6.26
CA GLY A 357 -1.31 -5.16 -6.80
C GLY A 357 -0.13 -4.43 -6.17
N ALA A 358 0.11 -4.56 -4.86
CA ALA A 358 1.22 -3.88 -4.17
C ALA A 358 2.60 -4.24 -4.75
N THR A 359 2.73 -5.44 -5.30
CA THR A 359 3.98 -5.90 -5.94
C THR A 359 3.89 -5.87 -7.47
N ALA A 360 2.78 -6.30 -8.06
CA ALA A 360 2.67 -6.54 -9.50
C ALA A 360 2.00 -5.42 -10.31
N ASN A 361 1.39 -4.41 -9.66
CA ASN A 361 0.65 -3.33 -10.32
C ASN A 361 1.27 -1.96 -10.00
N GLN A 362 2.49 -1.71 -10.49
CA GLN A 362 3.27 -0.51 -10.20
C GLN A 362 3.17 0.54 -11.33
N ASN A 363 1.96 0.97 -11.66
CA ASN A 363 1.71 1.89 -12.80
C ASN A 363 2.47 3.22 -12.70
N GLY A 364 2.62 3.76 -11.50
CA GLY A 364 3.40 4.99 -11.27
C GLY A 364 4.89 4.80 -11.59
N THR A 365 5.46 3.65 -11.20
CA THR A 365 6.84 3.28 -11.53
C THR A 365 6.99 3.09 -13.04
N ALA A 366 6.08 2.36 -13.69
CA ALA A 366 6.14 2.13 -15.13
C ALA A 366 6.07 3.45 -15.94
N LEU A 367 5.26 4.40 -15.50
CA LEU A 367 5.21 5.75 -16.07
C LEU A 367 6.52 6.50 -15.83
N TYR A 368 7.00 6.51 -14.59
CA TYR A 368 8.26 7.17 -14.20
C TYR A 368 9.45 6.62 -14.98
N GLU A 369 9.56 5.30 -15.11
CA GLU A 369 10.60 4.64 -15.91
C GLU A 369 10.49 5.02 -17.37
N GLY A 370 9.28 5.04 -17.94
CA GLY A 370 9.04 5.52 -19.30
C GLY A 370 9.49 6.98 -19.52
N VAL A 371 9.37 7.83 -18.51
CA VAL A 371 9.88 9.22 -18.54
C VAL A 371 11.39 9.29 -18.30
N THR A 372 11.96 8.38 -17.52
CA THR A 372 13.38 8.41 -17.13
C THR A 372 14.30 7.85 -18.21
N VAL A 373 13.82 6.89 -19.00
CA VAL A 373 14.59 6.28 -20.09
C VAL A 373 14.78 7.22 -21.29
N LEU A 374 13.92 8.24 -21.43
CA LEU A 374 13.92 9.23 -22.50
C LEU A 374 14.44 10.59 -22.03
#